data_AF-A0A350H7A4-F1
#
_entry.id   AF-A0A350H7A4-F1
#
_cell.length_a   1.000
_cell.length_b   1.000
_cell.length_c   1.000
_cell.angle_alpha   90.00
_cell.angle_beta   90.00
_cell.angle_gamma   90.00
#
_symmetry.space_group_name_H-M   'P 1'
#
loop_
_entity.id
_entity.type
_entity.pdbx_description
1 polymer ?
#
loop_
_entity_poly.entity_id
_entity_poly.type
_entity_poly.pdbx_seq_one_letter_code
_entity_poly.pdbx_strand_id
1 'polypeptide(L)'
;MNGHDHGDDYSIVDGIPYMTINSANYAWLGTQIASSRELQERYSYLNGILQYKQAMSAYIEISDNEINVCGMDGEYLSVTPDDIGLPNYRWNGVSIRPQISSHFVKM
;
A
#
# COMPACT_ATOMS: atom_id res chain seq x y z
N MET A 1 13.68 4.26 -2.64
CA MET A 1 12.40 3.97 -1.95
C MET A 1 11.48 5.17 -2.11
N ASN A 2 10.18 4.94 -2.28
CA ASN A 2 9.11 5.96 -2.32
C ASN A 2 7.98 5.55 -1.35
N GLY A 3 7.03 6.43 -1.06
CA GLY A 3 5.77 6.09 -0.38
C GLY A 3 4.57 6.95 -0.81
N HIS A 4 4.72 7.81 -1.82
CA HIS A 4 3.69 8.76 -2.25
C HIS A 4 2.35 8.11 -2.63
N ASP A 5 2.40 6.91 -3.22
CA ASP A 5 1.20 6.22 -3.73
C ASP A 5 0.43 5.44 -2.66
N HIS A 6 0.92 5.43 -1.41
CA HIS A 6 0.26 4.78 -0.28
C HIS A 6 -0.06 3.31 -0.54
N GLY A 7 0.91 2.59 -1.09
CA GLY A 7 0.80 1.17 -1.42
C GLY A 7 2.16 0.47 -1.40
N ASP A 8 2.12 -0.83 -1.60
CA ASP A 8 3.28 -1.73 -1.60
C ASP A 8 3.61 -2.16 -3.03
N ASP A 9 4.87 -1.96 -3.42
CA ASP A 9 5.35 -2.45 -4.71
C ASP A 9 6.88 -2.61 -4.71
N TYR A 10 7.36 -3.56 -5.49
CA TYR A 10 8.78 -3.81 -5.68
C TYR A 10 9.07 -4.17 -7.13
N SER A 11 10.07 -3.51 -7.71
CA SER A 11 10.51 -3.77 -9.08
C SER A 11 12.02 -3.62 -9.20
N ILE A 12 12.60 -4.25 -10.22
CA ILE A 12 14.00 -4.08 -10.58
C ILE A 12 14.03 -3.47 -11.98
N VAL A 13 14.66 -2.31 -12.11
CA VAL A 13 14.84 -1.61 -13.38
C VAL A 13 16.33 -1.43 -13.61
N ASP A 14 16.86 -1.98 -14.71
CA ASP A 14 18.28 -1.96 -15.05
C ASP A 14 19.20 -2.46 -13.92
N GLY A 15 18.74 -3.49 -13.20
CA GLY A 15 19.46 -4.08 -12.06
C GLY A 15 19.36 -3.28 -10.76
N ILE A 16 18.64 -2.14 -10.76
CA ILE A 16 18.45 -1.29 -9.58
C ILE A 16 17.10 -1.64 -8.94
N PRO A 17 17.07 -1.99 -7.64
CA PRO A 17 15.83 -2.26 -6.93
C PRO A 17 15.09 -0.97 -6.56
N TYR A 18 13.80 -0.92 -6.88
CA TYR A 18 12.87 0.13 -6.50
C TYR A 18 11.77 -0.47 -5.62
N MET A 19 11.53 0.18 -4.49
CA MET A 19 10.47 -0.20 -3.57
C MET A 19 9.59 0.99 -3.24
N THR A 20 8.28 0.80 -3.29
CA THR A 20 7.27 1.70 -2.73
C THR A 20 6.81 1.12 -1.41
N ILE A 21 7.02 1.86 -0.32
CA ILE A 21 6.58 1.51 1.02
C ILE A 21 5.17 2.04 1.21
N ASN A 22 4.30 1.16 1.71
CA ASN A 22 2.91 1.48 1.96
C ASN A 22 2.76 2.56 3.06
N SER A 23 1.63 3.24 3.06
CA SER A 23 1.32 4.27 4.06
C SER A 23 1.22 3.66 5.45
N ALA A 24 1.56 4.45 6.47
CA ALA A 24 1.42 3.99 7.85
C ALA A 24 -0.02 3.60 8.19
N ASN A 25 -1.06 4.21 7.61
CA ASN A 25 -2.43 4.02 8.12
C ASN A 25 -3.51 3.87 7.04
N TYR A 26 -3.29 4.29 5.80
CA TYR A 26 -4.36 4.20 4.80
C TYR A 26 -3.87 4.25 3.35
N ALA A 27 -4.60 3.57 2.47
CA ALA A 27 -4.55 3.81 1.03
C ALA A 27 -5.43 5.01 0.67
N TRP A 28 -4.95 5.89 -0.21
CA TRP A 28 -5.71 7.01 -0.74
C TRP A 28 -6.19 6.71 -2.16
N LEU A 29 -7.50 6.61 -2.35
CA LEU A 29 -8.18 6.31 -3.61
C LEU A 29 -8.75 7.56 -4.30
N GLY A 30 -8.33 8.74 -3.83
CA GLY A 30 -8.77 10.02 -4.37
C GLY A 30 -10.27 10.17 -4.45
N THR A 31 -10.76 10.70 -5.57
CA THR A 31 -12.18 10.96 -5.79
C THR A 31 -12.93 9.75 -6.33
N GLN A 32 -12.35 8.55 -6.36
CA GLN A 32 -13.03 7.38 -6.94
C GLN A 32 -14.29 7.01 -6.15
N ILE A 33 -14.20 6.96 -4.81
CA ILE A 33 -15.38 6.82 -3.94
C ILE A 33 -16.32 8.03 -4.12
N ALA A 34 -15.75 9.24 -4.20
CA ALA A 34 -16.51 10.48 -4.37
C ALA A 34 -17.09 10.68 -5.78
N SER A 35 -16.89 9.78 -6.74
CA SER A 35 -17.43 9.90 -8.12
C SER A 35 -18.46 8.82 -8.45
N SER A 36 -18.53 7.76 -7.65
CA SER A 36 -19.57 6.72 -7.76
C SER A 36 -20.70 6.97 -6.77
N ARG A 37 -21.93 7.14 -7.27
CA ARG A 37 -23.11 7.37 -6.42
C ARG A 37 -23.37 6.23 -5.44
N GLU A 38 -23.26 4.98 -5.91
CA GLU A 38 -23.43 3.79 -5.05
C GLU A 38 -22.39 3.77 -3.92
N LEU A 39 -21.13 4.07 -4.23
CA LEU A 39 -20.06 4.10 -3.24
C LEU A 39 -20.17 5.30 -2.30
N GLN A 40 -20.64 6.46 -2.77
CA GLN A 40 -20.93 7.60 -1.91
C GLN A 40 -22.04 7.28 -0.90
N GLU A 41 -23.14 6.68 -1.34
CA GLU A 41 -24.27 6.32 -0.47
C GLU A 41 -23.85 5.34 0.63
N ARG A 42 -22.91 4.42 0.34
CA ARG A 42 -22.39 3.45 1.31
C ARG A 42 -21.21 3.96 2.17
N TYR A 43 -20.33 4.77 1.60
CA TYR A 43 -19.00 5.07 2.17
C TYR A 43 -18.61 6.56 2.12
N SER A 44 -19.57 7.48 2.05
CA SER A 44 -19.30 8.94 2.02
C SER A 44 -18.39 9.44 3.14
N TYR A 45 -18.46 8.83 4.33
CA TYR A 45 -17.62 9.19 5.48
C TYR A 45 -16.13 8.88 5.29
N LEU A 46 -15.78 8.02 4.33
CA LEU A 46 -14.39 7.66 4.05
C LEU A 46 -13.65 8.69 3.20
N ASN A 47 -14.31 9.63 2.51
CA ASN A 47 -13.62 10.66 1.70
C ASN A 47 -12.47 10.12 0.80
N GLY A 48 -12.60 8.89 0.26
CA GLY A 48 -11.57 8.29 -0.58
C GLY A 48 -10.41 7.60 0.16
N ILE A 49 -10.50 7.34 1.47
CA ILE A 49 -9.48 6.58 2.21
C ILE A 49 -9.94 5.17 2.59
N LEU A 50 -9.06 4.18 2.46
CA LEU A 50 -9.21 2.85 3.07
C LEU A 50 -8.20 2.71 4.20
N GLN A 51 -8.70 2.60 5.43
CA GLN A 51 -7.87 2.56 6.64
C GLN A 51 -7.38 1.15 6.95
N TYR A 52 -6.16 1.08 7.49
CA TYR A 52 -5.57 -0.12 8.05
C TYR A 52 -5.80 -0.13 9.57
N LYS A 53 -5.86 -1.32 10.15
CA LYS A 53 -6.15 -1.52 11.58
C LYS A 53 -4.97 -1.19 12.49
N GLN A 54 -3.75 -1.17 11.94
CA GLN A 54 -2.53 -0.84 12.66
C GLN A 54 -1.63 0.07 11.83
N ALA A 55 -0.74 0.78 12.53
CA ALA A 55 0.34 1.52 11.89
C ALA A 55 1.30 0.54 11.20
N MET A 56 1.49 0.69 9.89
CA MET A 56 2.45 -0.09 9.13
C MET A 56 3.84 0.56 9.12
N SER A 57 4.87 -0.26 9.22
CA SER A 57 6.26 0.15 9.17
C SER A 57 7.13 -0.98 8.62
N ALA A 58 8.37 -0.65 8.26
CA ALA A 58 9.38 -1.61 7.86
C ALA A 58 10.68 -1.34 8.61
N TYR A 59 11.41 -2.40 8.91
CA TYR A 59 12.79 -2.33 9.39
C TYR A 59 13.73 -2.60 8.23
N ILE A 60 14.71 -1.73 8.03
CA ILE A 60 15.67 -1.85 6.93
C ILE A 60 17.06 -1.90 7.53
N GLU A 61 17.74 -3.01 7.27
CA GLU A 61 19.12 -3.23 7.65
C GLU A 61 19.98 -3.16 6.40
N ILE A 62 21.02 -2.34 6.43
CA ILE A 62 21.95 -2.14 5.32
C ILE A 62 23.35 -2.48 5.83
N SER A 63 24.01 -3.41 5.15
CA SER A 63 25.40 -3.82 5.39
C SER A 63 26.23 -3.61 4.13
N ASP A 64 27.53 -3.91 4.18
CA ASP A 64 28.45 -3.67 3.05
C ASP A 64 28.03 -4.37 1.74
N ASN A 65 27.38 -5.53 1.82
CA ASN A 65 27.07 -6.37 0.65
C ASN A 65 25.58 -6.70 0.50
N GLU A 66 24.72 -6.20 1.37
CA GLU A 66 23.30 -6.58 1.37
C GLU A 66 22.39 -5.54 2.02
N ILE A 67 21.14 -5.55 1.59
CA ILE A 67 20.02 -4.84 2.19
C ILE A 67 18.95 -5.87 2.54
N ASN A 68 18.53 -5.88 3.80
CA ASN A 68 17.43 -6.70 4.30
C ASN A 68 16.27 -5.78 4.70
N VAL A 69 15.15 -5.90 4.00
CA VAL A 69 13.90 -5.21 4.28
C VAL A 69 12.96 -6.18 4.97
N CYS A 70 12.68 -5.92 6.24
CA CYS A 70 11.69 -6.64 7.03
C CYS A 70 10.40 -5.83 7.04
N GLY A 71 9.47 -6.21 6.17
CA GLY A 71 8.14 -5.64 6.11
C GLY A 71 7.17 -6.29 7.10
N MET A 72 5.88 -6.06 6.89
CA MET A 72 4.83 -6.60 7.74
C MET A 72 3.52 -6.79 6.98
N ASP A 73 2.71 -7.74 7.43
CA ASP A 73 1.34 -7.90 7.02
C ASP A 73 0.39 -7.17 7.98
N GLY A 74 -0.80 -6.85 7.47
CA GLY A 74 -1.83 -6.28 8.27
C GLY A 74 -3.25 -6.52 7.81
N GLU A 75 -4.16 -5.70 8.33
CA GLU A 75 -5.61 -5.83 8.12
C GLU A 75 -6.21 -4.47 7.78
N TYR A 76 -7.28 -4.46 6.99
CA TYR A 76 -8.14 -3.30 6.86
C TYR A 76 -8.93 -3.08 8.16
N LEU A 77 -9.19 -1.82 8.52
CA LEU A 77 -9.90 -1.48 9.75
C LEU A 77 -11.38 -1.88 9.69
N SER A 78 -12.05 -1.66 8.56
CA SER A 78 -13.49 -1.91 8.44
C SER A 78 -13.96 -2.12 7.00
N VAL A 79 -13.44 -1.32 6.06
CA VAL A 79 -13.81 -1.38 4.63
C VAL A 79 -12.64 -1.92 3.84
N THR A 80 -12.92 -2.90 2.98
CA THR A 80 -11.95 -3.55 2.10
C THR A 80 -12.12 -3.08 0.65
N PRO A 81 -11.16 -3.39 -0.23
CA PRO A 81 -11.31 -3.16 -1.67
C PRO A 81 -12.53 -3.85 -2.28
N ASP A 82 -12.93 -5.03 -1.78
CA ASP A 82 -14.10 -5.76 -2.28
C ASP A 82 -15.41 -5.02 -1.94
N ASP A 83 -15.49 -4.41 -0.75
CA ASP A 83 -16.64 -3.62 -0.31
C ASP A 83 -16.92 -2.42 -1.23
N ILE A 84 -15.84 -1.87 -1.80
CA ILE A 84 -15.90 -0.73 -2.73
C ILE A 84 -15.78 -1.13 -4.20
N GLY A 85 -15.77 -2.43 -4.52
CA GLY A 85 -15.68 -2.93 -5.88
C GLY A 85 -14.36 -2.60 -6.60
N LEU A 86 -13.26 -2.41 -5.87
CA LEU A 86 -11.95 -2.14 -6.44
C LEU A 86 -11.25 -3.46 -6.83
N PRO A 87 -11.02 -3.71 -8.14
CA PRO A 87 -10.46 -4.97 -8.58
C PRO A 87 -8.99 -5.11 -8.21
N ASN A 88 -8.56 -6.36 -7.96
CA ASN A 88 -7.16 -6.76 -7.77
C ASN A 88 -6.42 -6.08 -6.61
N TYR A 89 -7.11 -5.29 -5.77
CA TYR A 89 -6.51 -4.59 -4.64
C TYR A 89 -5.35 -3.69 -5.09
N ARG A 90 -5.47 -3.04 -6.25
CA ARG A 90 -4.47 -2.11 -6.78
C ARG A 90 -5.05 -0.73 -7.06
N TRP A 91 -4.24 0.30 -6.80
CA TRP A 91 -4.54 1.68 -7.12
C TRP A 91 -3.24 2.41 -7.49
N ASN A 92 -3.32 3.34 -8.45
CA ASN A 92 -2.17 4.07 -8.98
C ASN A 92 -0.93 3.20 -9.32
N GLY A 93 -1.17 1.99 -9.81
CA GLY A 93 -0.10 1.06 -10.20
C GLY A 93 0.54 0.27 -9.06
N VAL A 94 0.17 0.47 -7.78
CA VAL A 94 0.71 -0.25 -6.61
C VAL A 94 -0.33 -1.14 -5.93
N SER A 95 0.11 -2.10 -5.11
CA SER A 95 -0.80 -2.87 -4.24
C SER A 95 -1.27 -2.01 -3.08
N ILE A 96 -2.57 -2.00 -2.79
CA ILE A 96 -3.11 -1.31 -1.60
C ILE A 96 -3.50 -2.29 -0.48
N ARG A 97 -3.00 -3.53 -0.55
CA ARG A 97 -3.13 -4.47 0.56
C ARG A 97 -2.46 -3.87 1.80
N PRO A 98 -2.97 -4.12 3.02
CA PRO A 98 -2.31 -3.73 4.25
C PRO A 98 -1.04 -4.58 4.41
N GLN A 99 0.01 -4.23 3.69
CA GLN A 99 1.25 -4.98 3.60
C GLN A 99 2.37 -4.01 3.28
N ILE A 100 3.55 -4.31 3.82
CA ILE A 100 4.83 -3.88 3.28
C ILE A 100 5.61 -5.18 3.02
N SER A 101 6.04 -5.42 1.79
CA SER A 101 6.71 -6.66 1.42
C SER A 101 8.13 -6.73 1.98
N SER A 102 8.55 -7.91 2.43
CA SER A 102 9.94 -8.15 2.82
C SER A 102 10.81 -8.48 1.60
N HIS A 103 12.02 -7.94 1.55
CA HIS A 103 12.95 -8.14 0.44
C HIS A 103 14.39 -8.29 0.91
N PHE A 104 15.13 -9.14 0.22
CA PHE A 104 16.57 -9.26 0.36
C PHE A 104 17.24 -8.83 -0.95
N VAL A 105 18.18 -7.90 -0.86
CA VAL A 105 18.95 -7.41 -2.01
C VAL A 105 20.41 -7.67 -1.72
N LYS A 106 21.08 -8.36 -2.64
CA LYS A 106 22.54 -8.50 -2.65
C LYS A 106 23.15 -7.37 -3.48
N MET A 107 24.13 -6.68 -2.92
CA MET A 107 24.88 -5.60 -3.56
C MET A 107 26.14 -6.11 -4.27
#